data_AF-I3ZT70-F1
#
_entry.id   AF-I3ZT70-F1
#
_cell.length_a   1.000
_cell.length_b   1.000
_cell.length_c   1.000
_cell.angle_alpha   90.00
_cell.angle_beta   90.00
_cell.angle_gamma   90.00
#
_symmetry.space_group_name_H-M   'P 1'
#
loop_
_entity.id
_entity.type
_entity.pdbx_description
1 polymer ?
#
loop_
_entity_poly.entity_id
_entity_poly.type
_entity_poly.pdbx_seq_one_letter_code
_entity_poly.pdbx_strand_id
1 'polypeptide(L)'
;MKLSSVVALAVLLIVLVSAFHLHVQRERLDAFIEGQRNCERGWIHTVTFSTMVDIQFHSKNAIEALNSNSTAVFNLSTVELEGDFLSLLNHLIETADYLELDTFNDSVLVMVDTGPCLDFLNVSRTAFINGTANVSAVREGLSLIHDFATEWRENGDYPSEELLKANAELQRKCGALVPRVVSP
;
A
#
# COMPACT_ATOMS: atom_id res chain seq x y z
N MET A 1 -46.32 -45.38 26.01
CA MET A 1 -44.92 -45.33 25.55
C MET A 1 -44.02 -45.87 26.66
N LYS A 2 -43.03 -46.72 26.35
CA LYS A 2 -42.05 -47.16 27.34
C LYS A 2 -41.19 -45.95 27.74
N LEU A 3 -40.89 -45.80 29.03
CA LEU A 3 -40.10 -44.69 29.57
C LEU A 3 -38.78 -44.49 28.81
N SER A 4 -38.15 -45.58 28.37
CA SER A 4 -36.94 -45.57 27.54
C SER A 4 -37.11 -44.87 26.19
N SER A 5 -38.27 -44.99 25.54
CA SER A 5 -38.57 -44.31 24.27
C SER A 5 -38.77 -42.81 24.45
N VAL A 6 -39.31 -42.38 25.60
CA VAL A 6 -39.48 -40.97 25.95
C VAL A 6 -38.12 -40.32 26.20
N VAL A 7 -37.26 -40.99 26.97
CA VAL A 7 -35.90 -40.51 27.26
C VAL A 7 -35.06 -40.41 26.00
N ALA A 8 -35.10 -41.44 25.12
CA ALA A 8 -34.38 -41.42 23.85
C ALA A 8 -34.82 -40.26 22.95
N LEU A 9 -36.14 -39.98 22.87
CA LEU A 9 -36.67 -38.87 22.10
C LEU A 9 -36.22 -37.51 22.66
N ALA A 10 -36.22 -37.36 23.99
CA ALA A 10 -35.77 -36.13 24.65
C ALA A 10 -34.28 -35.86 24.38
N VAL A 11 -33.42 -36.88 24.47
CA VAL A 11 -31.99 -36.75 24.16
C VAL A 11 -31.78 -36.36 22.70
N LEU A 12 -32.49 -37.00 21.76
CA LEU A 12 -32.42 -36.66 20.34
C LEU A 12 -32.79 -35.19 20.09
N LEU A 13 -33.86 -34.71 20.72
CA LEU A 13 -34.30 -33.31 20.63
C LEU A 13 -33.23 -32.34 21.14
N ILE A 14 -32.59 -32.63 22.28
CA ILE A 14 -31.49 -31.81 22.82
C ILE A 14 -30.33 -31.76 21.83
N VAL A 15 -29.95 -32.90 21.26
CA VAL A 15 -28.87 -32.97 20.26
C VAL A 15 -29.21 -32.14 19.02
N LEU A 16 -30.43 -32.28 18.50
CA LEU A 16 -30.88 -31.54 17.31
C LEU A 16 -30.92 -30.02 17.56
N VAL A 17 -31.47 -29.58 18.70
CA VAL A 17 -31.50 -28.16 19.05
C VAL A 17 -30.09 -27.61 19.25
N SER A 18 -29.20 -28.38 19.90
CA SER A 18 -27.80 -27.97 20.10
C SER A 18 -27.04 -27.88 18.77
N ALA A 19 -27.21 -28.86 17.88
CA ALA A 19 -26.62 -28.85 16.55
C ALA A 19 -27.11 -27.67 15.70
N PHE A 20 -28.42 -27.39 15.73
CA PHE A 20 -28.99 -26.23 15.07
C PHE A 20 -28.46 -24.91 15.66
N HIS A 21 -28.36 -24.81 16.98
CA HIS A 21 -27.80 -23.63 17.64
C HIS A 21 -26.34 -23.39 17.22
N LEU A 22 -25.51 -24.44 17.21
CA LEU A 22 -24.12 -24.35 16.77
C LEU A 22 -23.99 -23.92 15.31
N HIS A 23 -24.86 -24.44 14.44
CA HIS A 23 -24.90 -24.04 13.03
C HIS A 23 -25.20 -22.55 12.88
N VAL A 24 -26.23 -22.03 13.55
CA VAL A 24 -26.58 -20.60 13.53
C VAL A 24 -25.45 -19.73 14.12
N GLN A 25 -24.79 -20.17 15.20
CA GLN A 25 -23.66 -19.43 15.77
C GLN A 25 -22.48 -19.37 14.79
N ARG A 26 -22.22 -20.47 14.07
CA ARG A 26 -21.18 -20.51 13.04
C ARG A 26 -21.48 -19.54 11.89
N GLU A 27 -22.70 -19.56 11.35
CA GLU A 27 -23.09 -18.62 10.28
C GLU A 27 -22.93 -17.16 10.71
N ARG A 28 -23.28 -16.82 11.97
CA ARG A 28 -23.09 -15.47 12.51
C ARG A 28 -21.62 -15.09 12.64
N LEU A 29 -20.78 -16.02 13.08
CA LEU A 29 -19.33 -15.80 13.17
C LEU A 29 -18.72 -15.58 11.78
N ASP A 30 -19.09 -16.42 10.81
CA ASP A 30 -18.64 -16.30 9.42
C ASP A 30 -19.05 -14.95 8.82
N ALA A 31 -20.31 -14.53 9.02
CA ALA A 31 -20.80 -13.23 8.57
C ALA A 31 -20.09 -12.04 9.26
N PHE A 32 -19.74 -12.19 10.54
CA PHE A 32 -18.96 -11.18 11.26
C PHE A 32 -17.54 -11.05 10.70
N ILE A 33 -16.86 -12.18 10.48
CA ILE A 33 -15.51 -12.22 9.88
C ILE A 33 -15.52 -11.64 8.47
N GLU A 34 -16.49 -12.00 7.64
CA GLU A 34 -16.66 -11.46 6.29
C GLU A 34 -16.94 -9.95 6.32
N GLY A 35 -17.80 -9.49 7.24
CA GLY A 35 -18.08 -8.08 7.46
C GLY A 35 -16.82 -7.29 7.83
N GLN A 36 -15.98 -7.83 8.71
CA GLN A 36 -14.70 -7.21 9.10
C GLN A 36 -13.73 -7.14 7.91
N ARG A 37 -13.55 -8.26 7.18
CA ARG A 37 -12.69 -8.28 5.98
C ARG A 37 -13.13 -7.28 4.93
N ASN A 38 -14.43 -7.15 4.68
CA ASN A 38 -14.95 -6.16 3.73
C ASN A 38 -14.67 -4.71 4.16
N CYS A 39 -14.74 -4.43 5.47
CA CYS A 39 -14.38 -3.13 6.03
C CYS A 39 -12.88 -2.83 5.85
N GLU A 40 -12.01 -3.79 6.19
CA GLU A 40 -10.56 -3.68 6.01
C GLU A 40 -10.19 -3.47 4.53
N ARG A 41 -10.78 -4.26 3.63
CA ARG A 41 -10.60 -4.08 2.17
C ARG A 41 -10.98 -2.67 1.72
N GLY A 42 -12.13 -2.16 2.15
CA GLY A 42 -12.62 -0.83 1.80
C GLY A 42 -11.74 0.30 2.34
N TRP A 43 -11.23 0.13 3.57
CA TRP A 43 -10.25 1.04 4.17
C TRP A 43 -8.96 1.08 3.35
N ILE A 44 -8.30 -0.07 3.16
CA ILE A 44 -7.03 -0.18 2.43
C ILE A 44 -7.16 0.41 1.03
N HIS A 45 -8.26 0.11 0.34
CA HIS A 45 -8.54 0.69 -0.97
C HIS A 45 -8.56 2.22 -0.93
N THR A 46 -9.31 2.79 0.02
CA THR A 46 -9.51 4.24 0.10
C THR A 46 -8.21 4.96 0.43
N VAL A 47 -7.45 4.48 1.42
CA VAL A 47 -6.22 5.13 1.85
C VAL A 47 -5.10 4.98 0.82
N THR A 48 -4.98 3.81 0.20
CA THR A 48 -3.99 3.58 -0.87
C THR A 48 -4.29 4.44 -2.09
N PHE A 49 -5.56 4.50 -2.52
CA PHE A 49 -5.97 5.36 -3.62
C PHE A 49 -5.69 6.84 -3.32
N SER A 50 -6.02 7.31 -2.11
CA SER A 50 -5.74 8.69 -1.71
C SER A 50 -4.24 8.99 -1.76
N THR A 51 -3.40 8.10 -1.24
CA THR A 51 -1.94 8.26 -1.31
C THR A 51 -1.43 8.31 -2.75
N MET A 52 -1.98 7.53 -3.68
CA MET A 52 -1.61 7.64 -5.10
C MET A 52 -1.97 9.01 -5.69
N VAL A 53 -3.08 9.61 -5.27
CA VAL A 53 -3.44 10.98 -5.69
C VAL A 53 -2.40 11.99 -5.20
N ASP A 54 -1.99 11.88 -3.94
CA ASP A 54 -1.00 12.78 -3.32
C ASP A 54 0.38 12.64 -3.99
N ILE A 55 0.85 11.39 -4.16
CA ILE A 55 2.12 11.08 -4.88
C ILE A 55 2.09 11.68 -6.29
N GLN A 56 0.99 11.48 -7.03
CA GLN A 56 0.86 12.02 -8.38
C GLN A 56 0.93 13.55 -8.39
N PHE A 57 0.24 14.20 -7.46
CA PHE A 57 0.18 15.65 -7.36
C PHE A 57 1.54 16.26 -6.98
N HIS A 58 2.18 15.76 -5.92
CA HIS A 58 3.45 16.28 -5.44
C HIS A 58 4.61 15.97 -6.40
N SER A 59 4.63 14.80 -7.05
CA SER A 59 5.62 14.51 -8.10
C SER A 59 5.48 15.45 -9.30
N LYS A 60 4.26 15.76 -9.74
CA LYS A 60 4.02 16.73 -10.80
C LYS A 60 4.51 18.13 -10.41
N ASN A 61 4.18 18.59 -9.20
CA ASN A 61 4.64 19.89 -8.71
C ASN A 61 6.18 19.96 -8.63
N ALA A 62 6.83 18.87 -8.23
CA ALA A 62 8.29 18.78 -8.22
C ALA A 62 8.88 18.88 -9.64
N ILE A 63 8.28 18.23 -10.64
CA ILE A 63 8.70 18.33 -12.05
C ILE A 63 8.53 19.76 -12.58
N GLU A 64 7.40 20.40 -12.30
CA GLU A 64 7.12 21.78 -12.71
C GLU A 64 8.07 22.78 -12.03
N ALA A 65 8.38 22.57 -10.75
CA ALA A 65 9.37 23.35 -10.01
C ALA A 65 10.77 23.20 -10.60
N LEU A 66 11.14 21.99 -11.01
CA LEU A 66 12.42 21.69 -11.65
C LEU A 66 12.54 22.37 -13.03
N ASN A 67 11.45 22.42 -13.80
CA ASN A 67 11.41 23.11 -15.10
C ASN A 67 11.42 24.65 -14.97
N SER A 68 10.84 25.18 -13.89
CA SER A 68 10.84 26.62 -13.58
C SER A 68 12.04 27.07 -12.74
N ASN A 69 12.97 26.15 -12.42
CA ASN A 69 14.13 26.37 -11.56
C ASN A 69 13.76 26.96 -10.17
N SER A 70 12.61 26.57 -9.62
CA SER A 70 12.10 27.05 -8.33
C SER A 70 12.56 26.15 -7.19
N THR A 71 13.64 26.52 -6.51
CA THR A 71 14.18 25.75 -5.39
C THR A 71 13.21 25.63 -4.21
N ALA A 72 12.44 26.68 -3.92
CA ALA A 72 11.47 26.67 -2.82
C ALA A 72 10.32 25.68 -3.07
N VAL A 73 9.74 25.70 -4.28
CA VAL A 73 8.64 24.79 -4.63
C VAL A 73 9.16 23.36 -4.78
N PHE A 74 10.37 23.18 -5.32
CA PHE A 74 11.00 21.86 -5.39
C PHE A 74 11.23 21.27 -4.01
N ASN A 75 11.78 22.06 -3.08
CA ASN A 75 12.01 21.64 -1.70
C ASN A 75 10.70 21.24 -1.00
N LEU A 76 9.65 22.07 -1.12
CA LEU A 76 8.35 21.74 -0.53
C LEU A 76 7.76 20.46 -1.14
N SER A 77 7.69 20.38 -2.47
CA SER A 77 7.05 19.25 -3.16
C SER A 77 7.78 17.94 -2.89
N THR A 78 9.11 17.96 -2.76
CA THR A 78 9.89 16.76 -2.42
C THR A 78 9.72 16.33 -0.96
N VAL A 79 9.58 17.27 -0.01
CA VAL A 79 9.24 16.94 1.40
C VAL A 79 7.86 16.31 1.51
N GLU A 80 6.86 16.87 0.83
CA GLU A 80 5.51 16.30 0.83
C GLU A 80 5.52 14.89 0.21
N LEU A 81 6.24 14.72 -0.91
CA LEU A 81 6.39 13.42 -1.56
C LEU A 81 7.11 12.38 -0.68
N GLU A 82 8.08 12.79 0.15
CA GLU A 82 8.67 11.93 1.18
C GLU A 82 7.61 11.46 2.19
N GLY A 83 6.73 12.36 2.64
CA GLY A 83 5.60 12.04 3.52
C GLY A 83 4.60 11.08 2.88
N ASP A 84 4.33 11.24 1.59
CA ASP A 84 3.43 10.36 0.83
C ASP A 84 3.99 8.94 0.74
N PHE A 85 5.31 8.77 0.50
CA PHE A 85 5.95 7.45 0.45
C PHE A 85 6.02 6.76 1.82
N LEU A 86 6.10 7.52 2.92
CA LEU A 86 5.96 6.96 4.27
C LEU A 86 4.53 6.49 4.55
N SER A 87 3.53 7.22 4.05
CA SER A 87 2.13 6.79 4.12
C SER A 87 1.90 5.55 3.27
N LEU A 88 2.48 5.51 2.05
CA LEU A 88 2.40 4.35 1.17
C LEU A 88 3.01 3.10 1.83
N LEU A 89 4.16 3.22 2.49
CA LEU A 89 4.76 2.10 3.22
C LEU A 89 3.77 1.45 4.19
N ASN A 90 3.05 2.26 5.00
CA ASN A 90 2.06 1.75 5.94
C ASN A 90 0.93 1.02 5.20
N HIS A 91 0.42 1.59 4.11
CA HIS A 91 -0.67 0.97 3.33
C HIS A 91 -0.24 -0.31 2.60
N LEU A 92 1.02 -0.40 2.17
CA LEU A 92 1.58 -1.61 1.57
C LEU A 92 1.75 -2.72 2.62
N ILE A 93 2.13 -2.39 3.85
CA ILE A 93 2.16 -3.35 4.98
C ILE A 93 0.75 -3.85 5.29
N GLU A 94 -0.23 -2.94 5.43
CA GLU A 94 -1.65 -3.32 5.64
C GLU A 94 -2.18 -4.19 4.50
N THR A 95 -1.77 -3.91 3.26
CA THR A 95 -2.10 -4.72 2.09
C THR A 95 -1.51 -6.13 2.19
N ALA A 96 -0.22 -6.25 2.55
CA ALA A 96 0.43 -7.54 2.69
C ALA A 96 -0.21 -8.38 3.81
N ASP A 97 -0.52 -7.76 4.94
CA ASP A 97 -1.20 -8.41 6.06
C ASP A 97 -2.62 -8.87 5.67
N TYR A 98 -3.40 -8.03 4.97
CA TYR A 98 -4.74 -8.39 4.49
C TYR A 98 -4.71 -9.56 3.49
N LEU A 99 -3.69 -9.61 2.63
CA LEU A 99 -3.48 -10.70 1.69
C LEU A 99 -2.91 -11.97 2.34
N GLU A 100 -2.73 -11.97 3.67
CA GLU A 100 -2.14 -13.06 4.45
C GLU A 100 -0.76 -13.48 3.92
N LEU A 101 -0.02 -12.51 3.38
CA LEU A 101 1.37 -12.71 2.96
C LEU A 101 2.26 -12.71 4.20
N ASP A 102 3.23 -13.61 4.24
CA ASP A 102 4.18 -13.68 5.35
C ASP A 102 5.08 -12.43 5.34
N THR A 103 4.78 -11.45 6.19
CA THR A 103 5.54 -10.20 6.31
C THR A 103 6.92 -10.37 6.94
N PHE A 104 7.28 -11.58 7.39
CA PHE A 104 8.66 -11.96 7.75
C PHE A 104 9.45 -12.56 6.59
N ASN A 105 8.83 -12.74 5.42
CA ASN A 105 9.50 -13.17 4.20
C ASN A 105 10.25 -11.99 3.57
N ASP A 106 11.55 -12.17 3.29
CA ASP A 106 12.39 -11.17 2.63
C ASP A 106 11.78 -10.64 1.32
N SER A 107 11.06 -11.49 0.59
CA SER A 107 10.37 -11.09 -0.64
C SER A 107 9.24 -10.10 -0.39
N VAL A 108 8.52 -10.22 0.73
CA VAL A 108 7.42 -9.31 1.08
C VAL A 108 7.99 -8.00 1.60
N LEU A 109 9.06 -8.04 2.39
CA LEU A 109 9.77 -6.84 2.87
C LEU A 109 10.26 -5.97 1.70
N VAL A 110 10.82 -6.59 0.64
CA VAL A 110 11.23 -5.88 -0.57
C VAL A 110 10.04 -5.24 -1.30
N MET A 111 8.86 -5.86 -1.25
CA MET A 111 7.67 -5.35 -1.92
C MET A 111 7.00 -4.18 -1.21
N VAL A 112 7.11 -4.10 0.12
CA VAL A 112 6.53 -2.99 0.89
C VAL A 112 7.51 -1.82 1.06
N ASP A 113 8.81 -2.04 0.88
CA ASP A 113 9.84 -1.03 1.07
C ASP A 113 9.60 0.22 0.20
N THR A 114 9.84 1.40 0.76
CA THR A 114 9.80 2.68 0.05
C THR A 114 11.11 3.47 0.16
N GLY A 115 12.11 2.92 0.85
CA GLY A 115 13.40 3.53 1.14
C GLY A 115 14.15 4.02 -0.10
N PRO A 116 14.28 3.24 -1.18
CA PRO A 116 15.02 3.68 -2.37
C PRO A 116 14.46 4.93 -3.05
N CYS A 117 13.14 5.10 -3.12
CA CYS A 117 12.55 6.35 -3.61
C CYS A 117 12.70 7.50 -2.61
N LEU A 118 12.61 7.24 -1.30
CA LEU A 118 12.91 8.26 -0.28
C LEU A 118 14.36 8.76 -0.39
N ASP A 119 15.33 7.87 -0.57
CA ASP A 119 16.73 8.22 -0.78
C ASP A 119 16.92 9.03 -2.07
N PHE A 120 16.27 8.61 -3.16
CA PHE A 120 16.26 9.37 -4.41
C PHE A 120 15.72 10.79 -4.23
N LEU A 121 14.61 10.97 -3.51
CA LEU A 121 14.00 12.27 -3.25
C LEU A 121 14.92 13.16 -2.41
N ASN A 122 15.47 12.62 -1.33
CA ASN A 122 16.35 13.37 -0.43
C ASN A 122 17.64 13.82 -1.14
N VAL A 123 18.26 12.93 -1.92
CA VAL A 123 19.46 13.23 -2.70
C VAL A 123 19.15 14.26 -3.81
N SER A 124 18.02 14.11 -4.48
CA SER A 124 17.54 15.06 -5.51
C SER A 124 17.30 16.45 -4.93
N ARG A 125 16.61 16.53 -3.79
CA ARG A 125 16.36 17.76 -3.05
C ARG A 125 17.67 18.47 -2.70
N THR A 126 18.58 17.75 -2.06
CA THR A 126 19.87 18.29 -1.63
C THR A 126 20.69 18.80 -2.83
N ALA A 127 20.80 17.99 -3.88
CA ALA A 127 21.58 18.35 -5.07
C ALA A 127 20.98 19.53 -5.83
N PHE A 128 19.65 19.62 -5.92
CA PHE A 128 18.99 20.70 -6.64
C PHE A 128 19.12 22.03 -5.90
N ILE A 129 18.93 22.02 -4.57
CA ILE A 129 19.13 23.20 -3.72
C ILE A 129 20.59 23.70 -3.78
N ASN A 130 21.54 22.78 -3.82
CA ASN A 130 22.97 23.12 -3.91
C ASN A 130 23.42 23.49 -5.33
N GLY A 131 22.53 23.40 -6.33
CA GLY A 131 22.86 23.69 -7.73
C GLY A 131 23.79 22.66 -8.39
N THR A 132 23.91 21.46 -7.81
CA THR A 132 24.78 20.37 -8.30
C THR A 132 23.98 19.21 -8.90
N ALA A 133 22.66 19.31 -8.97
CA ALA A 133 21.81 18.25 -9.49
C ALA A 133 22.01 18.03 -11.00
N ASN A 134 22.13 16.76 -11.39
CA ASN A 134 21.82 16.34 -12.74
C ASN A 134 20.30 16.40 -12.96
N VAL A 135 19.82 17.54 -13.43
CA VAL A 135 18.40 17.84 -13.69
C VAL A 135 17.72 16.78 -14.57
N SER A 136 18.44 16.15 -15.49
CA SER A 136 17.89 15.08 -16.32
C SER A 136 17.57 13.82 -15.51
N ALA A 137 18.48 13.41 -14.62
CA ALA A 137 18.27 12.23 -13.78
C ALA A 137 17.17 12.46 -12.73
N VAL A 138 17.11 13.66 -12.15
CA VAL A 138 16.04 14.04 -11.22
C VAL A 138 14.69 14.02 -11.92
N ARG A 139 14.60 14.58 -13.14
CA ARG A 139 13.36 14.55 -13.93
C ARG A 139 12.91 13.13 -14.24
N GLU A 140 13.84 12.25 -14.65
CA GLU A 140 13.56 10.84 -14.94
C GLU A 140 12.93 10.13 -13.72
N GLY A 141 13.51 10.28 -12.53
CA GLY A 141 12.96 9.63 -11.34
C GLY A 141 11.62 10.19 -10.89
N LEU A 142 11.44 11.52 -10.95
CA LEU A 142 10.13 12.12 -10.65
C LEU A 142 9.05 11.70 -11.65
N SER A 143 9.39 11.56 -12.92
CA SER A 143 8.47 11.02 -13.94
C SER A 143 8.09 9.58 -13.64
N LEU A 144 9.04 8.72 -13.26
CA LEU A 144 8.73 7.34 -12.86
C LEU A 144 7.75 7.27 -11.69
N ILE A 145 7.94 8.12 -10.68
CA ILE A 145 7.05 8.21 -9.51
C ILE A 145 5.66 8.69 -9.94
N HIS A 146 5.60 9.73 -10.77
CA HIS A 146 4.35 10.28 -11.29
C HIS A 146 3.57 9.26 -12.13
N ASP A 147 4.25 8.57 -13.02
CA ASP A 147 3.66 7.58 -13.93
C ASP A 147 3.15 6.37 -13.15
N PHE A 148 3.92 5.89 -12.17
CA PHE A 148 3.48 4.84 -11.25
C PHE A 148 2.18 5.22 -10.53
N ALA A 149 2.12 6.40 -9.93
CA ALA A 149 0.93 6.86 -9.22
C ALA A 149 -0.26 7.07 -10.16
N THR A 150 -0.01 7.53 -11.39
CA THR A 150 -1.03 7.71 -12.43
C THR A 150 -1.63 6.38 -12.85
N GLU A 151 -0.79 5.38 -13.15
CA GLU A 151 -1.21 4.05 -13.55
C GLU A 151 -2.07 3.39 -12.48
N TRP A 152 -1.61 3.43 -11.22
CA TRP A 152 -2.31 2.80 -10.11
C TRP A 152 -3.59 3.54 -9.74
N ARG A 153 -3.64 4.87 -9.86
CA ARG A 153 -4.90 5.60 -9.68
C ARG A 153 -5.96 5.22 -10.73
N GLU A 154 -5.54 5.02 -11.97
CA GLU A 154 -6.47 4.80 -13.09
C GLU A 154 -6.91 3.34 -13.23
N ASN A 155 -6.01 2.40 -12.95
CA ASN A 155 -6.22 0.98 -13.24
C ASN A 155 -6.00 0.07 -12.03
N GLY A 156 -5.63 0.63 -10.87
CA GLY A 156 -5.28 -0.16 -9.69
C GLY A 156 -6.48 -0.86 -9.07
N ASP A 157 -6.31 -2.14 -8.79
CA ASP A 157 -7.15 -2.86 -7.82
C ASP A 157 -6.45 -2.86 -6.46
N TYR A 158 -7.20 -2.55 -5.41
CA TYR A 158 -6.68 -2.46 -4.06
C TYR A 158 -7.56 -3.23 -3.09
N PRO A 159 -6.98 -3.94 -2.12
CA PRO A 159 -5.57 -4.36 -2.03
C PRO A 159 -5.16 -5.33 -3.16
N SER A 160 -3.90 -5.30 -3.61
CA SER A 160 -3.39 -6.25 -4.62
C SER A 160 -1.91 -6.60 -4.46
N GLU A 161 -1.56 -7.84 -4.81
CA GLU A 161 -0.15 -8.30 -4.86
C GLU A 161 0.60 -7.67 -6.04
N GLU A 162 -0.13 -7.31 -7.10
CA GLU A 162 0.39 -6.60 -8.26
C GLU A 162 0.93 -5.22 -7.86
N LEU A 163 0.26 -4.50 -6.95
CA LEU A 163 0.76 -3.22 -6.42
C LEU A 163 2.08 -3.42 -5.66
N LEU A 164 2.13 -4.43 -4.80
CA LEU A 164 3.31 -4.79 -4.02
C LEU A 164 4.53 -5.06 -4.94
N LYS A 165 4.32 -5.82 -6.02
CA LYS A 165 5.36 -6.08 -7.03
C LYS A 165 5.75 -4.84 -7.82
N ALA A 166 4.77 -4.02 -8.21
CA ALA A 166 5.03 -2.78 -8.94
C ALA A 166 5.81 -1.78 -8.09
N ASN A 167 5.52 -1.71 -6.78
CA ASN A 167 6.29 -0.89 -5.85
C ASN A 167 7.75 -1.36 -5.79
N ALA A 168 8.03 -2.67 -5.63
CA ALA A 168 9.40 -3.19 -5.67
C ALA A 168 10.14 -2.78 -6.96
N GLU A 169 9.46 -2.82 -8.10
CA GLU A 169 10.04 -2.39 -9.37
C GLU A 169 10.36 -0.89 -9.37
N LEU A 170 9.43 -0.05 -8.90
CA LEU A 170 9.64 1.39 -8.77
C LEU A 170 10.83 1.69 -7.84
N GLN A 171 10.89 1.06 -6.67
CA GLN A 171 11.99 1.24 -5.73
C GLN A 171 13.34 0.91 -6.35
N ARG A 172 13.43 -0.21 -7.07
CA ARG A 172 14.66 -0.58 -7.79
C ARG A 172 15.07 0.49 -8.80
N LYS A 173 14.11 1.07 -9.54
CA LYS A 173 14.38 2.13 -10.52
C LYS A 173 14.83 3.44 -9.83
N CYS A 174 14.17 3.84 -8.75
CA CYS A 174 14.58 4.99 -7.93
C CYS A 174 16.01 4.81 -7.38
N GLY A 175 16.31 3.66 -6.77
CA GLY A 175 17.63 3.37 -6.22
C GLY A 175 18.74 3.41 -7.27
N ALA A 176 18.48 2.91 -8.49
CA ALA A 176 19.42 2.98 -9.59
C ALA A 176 19.72 4.41 -10.09
N LEU A 177 18.82 5.36 -9.82
CA LEU A 177 19.00 6.77 -10.19
C LEU A 177 19.83 7.55 -9.17
N VAL A 178 19.88 7.14 -7.91
CA VAL A 178 20.59 7.88 -6.83
C VAL A 178 22.03 8.27 -7.22
N PRO A 179 22.90 7.38 -7.75
CA PRO A 179 24.27 7.75 -8.12
C PRO A 179 24.34 8.73 -9.30
N ARG A 180 23.29 8.81 -10.11
CA ARG A 180 23.20 9.68 -11.30
C ARG A 180 22.72 11.10 -10.95
N VAL A 181 22.09 11.29 -9.79
CA VAL A 181 21.57 12.59 -9.33
C VAL A 181 22.70 13.55 -8.99
N VAL A 182 23.73 13.06 -8.30
CA VAL A 182 24.92 13.81 -7.91
C VAL A 182 26.12 13.22 -8.66
N SER A 183 26.10 13.29 -9.98
CA SER A 183 27.32 13.01 -10.75
C SER A 183 28.04 14.34 -11.09
N PRO A 184 29.38 14.35 -10.99
CA PRO A 184 30.24 15.52 -11.19
C PRO A 184 30.19 16.11 -12.61
#